data_AF-A0A813THX0-F1
#
_entry.id   AF-A0A813THX0-F1
#
_cell.length_a   1.000
_cell.length_b   1.000
_cell.length_c   1.000
_cell.angle_alpha   90.00
_cell.angle_beta   90.00
_cell.angle_gamma   90.00
#
_symmetry.space_group_name_H-M   'P 1'
#
loop_
_entity.id
_entity.type
_entity.pdbx_description
1 polymer ?
#
loop_
_entity_poly.entity_id
_entity_poly.type
_entity_poly.pdbx_seq_one_letter_code
_entity_poly.pdbx_strand_id
1 'polypeptide(L)'
;MLKKINYYDHELSIRSAICARLDSPYLYLRKFAILLEFSGSIYIWIPYSVIMIALHYTTIHEAMQYILLFTGFMFDIVIIGTTKFLIRRPRPVVNHNDVLAIGPDKFSFPSGRTSRAVFLLFYFIQTSFFKHLPSSFIIIWLSLVVASRLLLGRHYISDVIAAAKRHDNISRLTLEDIDPFLCTHINFAFGKALESLTIAPYEEDDLKGWTVNSKGMYECILQFKDVNPDLRVLFSIGAVKYLAASAYEPLRTRKS
;
A
#
# COMPACT_ATOMS: atom_id res chain seq x y z
N MET A 1 5.87 -29.40 -17.85
CA MET A 1 4.93 -28.26 -17.88
C MET A 1 5.61 -26.93 -17.52
N LEU A 2 6.26 -26.81 -16.36
CA LEU A 2 6.93 -25.58 -15.89
C LEU A 2 7.99 -25.01 -16.85
N LYS A 3 8.82 -25.87 -17.47
CA LYS A 3 9.81 -25.44 -18.47
C LYS A 3 9.17 -24.79 -19.71
N LYS A 4 7.98 -25.25 -20.11
CA LYS A 4 7.24 -24.73 -21.26
C LYS A 4 6.64 -23.35 -20.95
N ILE A 5 6.11 -23.17 -19.74
CA ILE A 5 5.61 -21.87 -19.26
C ILE A 5 6.75 -20.85 -19.17
N ASN A 6 7.90 -21.23 -18.60
CA ASN A 6 9.06 -20.35 -18.51
C ASN A 6 9.60 -19.97 -19.90
N TYR A 7 9.57 -20.88 -20.87
CA TYR A 7 9.95 -20.60 -22.26
C TYR A 7 9.02 -19.56 -22.91
N TYR A 8 7.69 -19.72 -22.77
CA TYR A 8 6.75 -18.74 -23.31
C TYR A 8 6.84 -17.37 -22.62
N ASP A 9 7.01 -17.35 -21.29
CA ASP A 9 7.24 -16.12 -20.52
C ASP A 9 8.51 -15.39 -20.99
N HIS A 10 9.59 -16.14 -21.22
CA HIS A 10 10.84 -15.61 -21.75
C HIS A 10 10.67 -15.04 -23.16
N GLU A 11 10.05 -15.79 -24.09
CA GLU A 11 9.83 -15.34 -25.47
C GLU A 11 8.94 -14.11 -25.55
N LEU A 12 7.83 -14.11 -24.80
CA LEU A 12 6.89 -12.99 -24.78
C LEU A 12 7.52 -11.73 -24.17
N SER A 13 8.33 -11.89 -23.11
CA SER A 13 9.03 -10.78 -22.46
C SER A 13 10.09 -10.14 -23.38
N ILE A 14 10.81 -10.96 -24.17
CA ILE A 14 11.78 -10.46 -25.16
C ILE A 14 11.09 -9.75 -26.31
N ARG A 15 9.93 -10.24 -26.76
CA ARG A 15 9.12 -9.59 -27.80
C ARG A 15 8.55 -8.25 -27.32
N SER A 16 8.16 -8.14 -26.05
CA SER A 16 7.67 -6.87 -25.48
C SER A 16 8.75 -5.82 -25.25
N ALA A 17 10.04 -6.21 -25.25
CA ALA A 17 11.19 -5.34 -25.01
C ALA A 17 11.54 -4.43 -26.21
N ILE A 18 10.53 -3.76 -26.77
CA ILE A 18 10.62 -2.98 -28.01
C ILE A 18 11.53 -1.75 -27.80
N CYS A 19 11.48 -1.11 -26.63
CA CYS A 19 12.27 0.10 -26.32
C CYS A 19 13.69 -0.21 -25.83
N ALA A 20 14.04 -1.49 -25.67
CA ALA A 20 15.39 -1.92 -25.25
C ALA A 20 16.37 -2.00 -26.42
N ARG A 21 15.87 -2.25 -27.65
CA ARG A 21 16.68 -2.40 -28.85
C ARG A 21 17.06 -1.03 -29.42
N LEU A 22 18.36 -0.78 -29.58
CA LEU A 22 18.90 0.47 -30.11
C LEU A 22 18.44 0.75 -31.56
N ASP A 23 18.16 -0.30 -32.33
CA ASP A 23 17.71 -0.20 -33.74
C ASP A 23 16.19 -0.02 -33.91
N SER A 24 15.44 0.09 -32.81
CA SER A 24 13.98 0.21 -32.87
C SER A 24 13.53 1.66 -33.13
N PRO A 25 12.48 1.89 -33.94
CA PRO A 25 11.93 3.23 -34.16
C PRO A 25 11.30 3.83 -32.89
N TYR A 26 11.07 3.02 -31.86
CA TYR A 26 10.44 3.38 -30.59
C TYR A 26 11.43 3.84 -29.53
N LEU A 27 12.70 4.09 -29.88
CA LEU A 27 13.72 4.54 -28.93
C LEU A 27 13.36 5.86 -28.22
N TYR A 28 12.52 6.72 -28.83
CA TYR A 28 12.01 7.95 -28.19
C TYR A 28 11.17 7.65 -26.93
N LEU A 29 10.40 6.56 -26.93
CA LEU A 29 9.60 6.11 -25.78
C LEU A 29 10.48 5.66 -24.62
N ARG A 30 11.75 5.32 -24.85
CA ARG A 30 12.68 4.89 -23.79
C ARG A 30 12.83 5.96 -22.71
N LYS A 31 12.96 7.24 -23.09
CA LYS A 31 13.09 8.35 -22.13
C LYS A 31 11.80 8.51 -21.30
N PHE A 32 10.66 8.44 -21.96
CA PHE A 32 9.35 8.50 -21.30
C PHE A 32 9.13 7.31 -20.34
N ALA A 33 9.48 6.10 -20.78
CA ALA A 33 9.41 4.89 -19.95
C ALA A 33 10.31 5.00 -18.71
N ILE A 34 11.53 5.53 -18.84
CA ILE A 34 12.44 5.77 -17.70
C ILE A 34 11.84 6.81 -16.73
N LEU A 35 11.23 7.88 -17.24
CA LEU A 35 10.57 8.90 -16.42
C LEU A 35 9.38 8.30 -15.63
N LEU A 36 8.56 7.48 -16.29
CA LEU A 36 7.48 6.75 -15.64
C LEU A 36 8.01 5.84 -14.53
N GLU A 37 9.10 5.11 -14.76
CA GLU A 37 9.72 4.31 -13.72
C GLU A 37 10.26 5.13 -12.55
N PHE A 38 10.78 6.32 -12.84
CA PHE A 38 11.24 7.24 -11.80
C PHE A 38 10.07 7.73 -10.94
N SER A 39 8.91 8.00 -11.54
CA SER A 39 7.70 8.45 -10.82
C SER A 39 7.21 7.49 -9.73
N GLY A 40 7.41 6.18 -9.92
CA GLY A 40 7.08 5.14 -8.92
C GLY A 40 8.27 4.73 -8.03
N SER A 41 9.35 5.50 -8.01
CA SER A 41 10.59 5.12 -7.33
C SER A 41 10.62 5.54 -5.86
N ILE A 42 11.26 4.70 -5.03
CA ILE A 42 11.50 4.98 -3.60
C ILE A 42 12.30 6.27 -3.38
N TYR A 43 13.15 6.65 -4.34
CA TYR A 43 13.97 7.86 -4.26
C TYR A 43 13.13 9.14 -4.24
N ILE A 44 11.90 9.11 -4.74
CA ILE A 44 10.96 10.24 -4.66
C ILE A 44 10.13 10.13 -3.38
N TRP A 45 9.49 8.98 -3.18
CA TRP A 45 8.44 8.85 -2.19
C TRP A 45 8.92 8.77 -0.74
N ILE A 46 10.11 8.20 -0.48
CA ILE A 46 10.67 8.14 0.89
C ILE A 46 11.06 9.54 1.36
N PRO A 47 11.89 10.32 0.63
CA PRO A 47 12.18 11.70 1.03
C PRO A 47 10.92 12.55 1.14
N TYR A 48 9.97 12.38 0.21
CA TYR A 48 8.68 13.06 0.28
C TYR A 48 7.94 12.75 1.59
N SER A 49 7.80 11.48 1.97
CA SER A 49 7.14 11.11 3.23
C SER A 49 7.83 11.71 4.45
N VAL A 50 9.17 11.71 4.51
CA VAL A 50 9.92 12.23 5.66
C VAL A 50 9.75 13.75 5.79
N ILE A 51 9.84 14.48 4.66
CA ILE A 51 9.66 15.93 4.64
C ILE A 51 8.23 16.29 5.07
N MET A 52 7.22 15.58 4.56
CA MET A 52 5.83 15.86 4.89
C MET A 52 5.50 15.57 6.35
N ILE A 53 6.08 14.50 6.93
CA ILE A 53 6.00 14.21 8.38
C ILE A 53 6.59 15.37 9.19
N ALA A 54 7.76 15.87 8.79
CA ALA A 54 8.42 16.98 9.48
C ALA A 54 7.60 18.28 9.40
N LEU A 55 6.96 18.56 8.27
CA LEU A 55 6.12 19.75 8.08
C LEU A 55 4.80 19.68 8.85
N HIS A 56 4.19 18.49 8.95
CA HIS A 56 2.87 18.29 9.58
C HIS A 56 2.97 17.72 11.00
N TYR A 57 4.12 17.89 11.68
CA TYR A 57 4.33 17.31 13.02
C TYR A 57 3.33 17.83 14.08
N THR A 58 2.72 19.00 13.83
CA THR A 58 1.75 19.63 14.73
C THR A 58 0.34 19.06 14.59
N THR A 59 0.00 18.51 13.42
CA THR A 59 -1.31 17.95 13.08
C THR A 59 -1.22 16.43 12.94
N ILE A 60 -1.44 15.73 14.08
CA ILE A 60 -1.32 14.25 14.17
C ILE A 60 -2.09 13.54 13.05
N HIS A 61 -3.31 13.97 12.74
CA HIS A 61 -4.17 13.35 11.72
C HIS A 61 -3.58 13.41 10.30
N GLU A 62 -2.97 14.54 9.94
CA GLU A 62 -2.34 14.71 8.62
C GLU A 62 -0.99 13.99 8.57
N ALA A 63 -0.23 14.05 9.68
CA ALA A 63 1.01 13.29 9.82
C ALA A 63 0.82 11.77 9.72
N MET A 64 -0.31 11.23 10.20
CA MET A 64 -0.58 9.79 10.16
C MET A 64 -0.56 9.22 8.74
N GLN A 65 -1.08 9.96 7.75
CA GLN A 65 -1.09 9.52 6.36
C GLN A 65 0.35 9.33 5.84
N TYR A 66 1.22 10.30 6.09
CA TYR A 66 2.62 10.23 5.67
C TYR A 66 3.43 9.18 6.45
N ILE A 67 3.10 8.94 7.72
CA ILE A 67 3.68 7.86 8.53
C ILE A 67 3.29 6.48 7.96
N LEU A 68 2.02 6.29 7.60
CA LEU A 68 1.54 5.07 6.94
C LEU A 68 2.23 4.85 5.59
N LEU A 69 2.42 5.92 4.81
CA LEU A 69 3.17 5.87 3.55
C LEU A 69 4.61 5.41 3.78
N PHE A 70 5.32 6.04 4.72
CA PHE A 70 6.71 5.70 5.04
C PHE A 70 6.86 4.26 5.54
N THR A 71 6.04 3.87 6.51
CA THR A 71 6.07 2.50 7.08
C THR A 71 5.71 1.45 6.03
N GLY A 72 4.71 1.71 5.18
CA GLY A 72 4.36 0.84 4.06
C GLY A 72 5.51 0.63 3.07
N PHE A 73 6.28 1.68 2.76
CA PHE A 73 7.51 1.55 1.96
C PHE A 73 8.59 0.71 2.64
N MET A 74 8.77 0.84 3.96
CA MET A 74 9.72 0.00 4.70
C MET A 74 9.34 -1.47 4.63
N PHE A 75 8.05 -1.80 4.84
CA PHE A 75 7.56 -3.17 4.70
C PHE A 75 7.73 -3.71 3.27
N ASP A 76 7.42 -2.92 2.24
CA ASP A 76 7.63 -3.33 0.85
C ASP A 76 9.11 -3.61 0.55
N ILE A 77 10.03 -2.76 1.01
CA ILE A 77 11.48 -2.98 0.85
C ILE A 77 11.93 -4.27 1.51
N VAL A 78 11.50 -4.53 2.75
CA VAL A 78 11.87 -5.74 3.49
C VAL A 78 11.34 -6.99 2.77
N ILE A 79 10.05 -7.01 2.41
CA ILE A 79 9.42 -8.16 1.75
C ILE A 79 10.03 -8.42 0.36
N ILE A 80 10.21 -7.38 -0.45
CA ILE A 80 10.80 -7.55 -1.79
C ILE A 80 12.28 -7.91 -1.68
N GLY A 81 13.00 -7.29 -0.76
CA GLY A 81 14.41 -7.57 -0.50
C GLY A 81 14.62 -9.02 -0.10
N THR A 82 13.85 -9.53 0.87
CA THR A 82 13.91 -10.93 1.31
C THR A 82 13.49 -11.88 0.19
N THR A 83 12.39 -11.60 -0.51
CA THR A 83 11.92 -12.45 -1.63
C THR A 83 12.95 -12.53 -2.76
N LYS A 84 13.56 -11.39 -3.13
CA LYS A 84 14.64 -11.35 -4.12
C LYS A 84 15.86 -12.14 -3.66
N PHE A 85 16.22 -12.03 -2.38
CA PHE A 85 17.34 -12.74 -1.80
C PHE A 85 17.12 -14.27 -1.76
N LEU A 86 15.87 -14.72 -1.56
CA LEU A 86 15.52 -16.13 -1.54
C LEU A 86 15.46 -16.74 -2.94
N ILE A 87 14.81 -16.07 -3.89
CA ILE A 87 14.51 -16.65 -5.21
C ILE A 87 15.67 -16.48 -6.19
N ARG A 88 16.46 -15.40 -6.05
CA ARG A 88 17.68 -15.13 -6.83
C ARG A 88 17.55 -15.33 -8.35
N ARG A 89 16.37 -15.06 -8.92
CA ARG A 89 16.13 -15.22 -10.37
C ARG A 89 17.01 -14.23 -11.16
N PRO A 90 17.74 -14.67 -12.20
CA PRO A 90 18.55 -13.78 -13.03
C PRO A 90 17.67 -12.92 -13.95
N ARG A 91 18.17 -11.73 -14.29
CA ARG A 91 17.52 -10.76 -15.21
C ARG A 91 17.57 -11.23 -16.67
N PRO A 92 16.61 -10.82 -17.51
CA PRO A 92 16.70 -11.04 -18.96
C PRO A 92 17.92 -10.31 -19.55
N VAL A 93 18.64 -10.96 -20.45
CA VAL A 93 19.97 -10.54 -20.95
C VAL A 93 19.89 -9.52 -22.10
N VAL A 94 18.71 -8.94 -22.37
CA VAL A 94 18.48 -8.10 -23.56
C VAL A 94 19.18 -6.73 -23.45
N ASN A 95 19.52 -6.27 -22.24
CA ASN A 95 20.08 -4.94 -22.02
C ASN A 95 21.47 -5.02 -21.36
N HIS A 96 22.53 -5.09 -22.18
CA HIS A 96 23.92 -5.23 -21.71
C HIS A 96 24.49 -3.96 -21.02
N ASN A 97 23.88 -2.78 -21.22
CA ASN A 97 24.40 -1.49 -20.77
C ASN A 97 23.45 -0.74 -19.81
N ASP A 98 22.87 -1.43 -18.82
CA ASP A 98 22.04 -0.78 -17.81
C ASP A 98 22.90 -0.25 -16.65
N VAL A 99 23.33 1.02 -16.77
CA VAL A 99 24.05 1.77 -15.71
C VAL A 99 23.24 1.84 -14.40
N LEU A 100 21.93 1.61 -14.47
CA LEU A 100 21.00 1.55 -13.34
C LEU A 100 20.96 0.18 -12.61
N ALA A 101 21.73 -0.82 -13.05
CA ALA A 101 21.75 -2.17 -12.47
C ALA A 101 22.73 -2.31 -11.29
N ILE A 102 22.93 -1.26 -10.50
CA ILE A 102 23.83 -1.26 -9.35
C ILE A 102 23.02 -1.59 -8.08
N GLY A 103 23.35 -2.71 -7.41
CA GLY A 103 22.80 -3.08 -6.09
C GLY A 103 21.78 -4.24 -6.10
N PRO A 104 20.78 -4.27 -5.19
CA PRO A 104 19.82 -5.38 -5.03
C PRO A 104 18.89 -5.59 -6.24
N ASP A 105 19.05 -4.79 -7.29
CA ASP A 105 18.36 -4.92 -8.57
C ASP A 105 18.95 -6.02 -9.48
N LYS A 106 20.03 -6.72 -9.07
CA LYS A 106 20.59 -7.89 -9.77
C LYS A 106 19.56 -9.01 -10.01
N PHE A 107 18.59 -9.17 -9.10
CA PHE A 107 17.54 -10.18 -9.21
C PHE A 107 16.25 -9.62 -9.82
N SER A 108 15.62 -10.41 -10.68
CA SER A 108 14.42 -10.05 -11.47
C SER A 108 13.11 -10.31 -10.74
N PHE A 109 13.03 -11.36 -9.93
CA PHE A 109 11.80 -11.75 -9.24
C PHE A 109 11.78 -11.30 -7.77
N PRO A 110 10.71 -10.66 -7.28
CA PRO A 110 9.59 -10.04 -8.00
C PRO A 110 9.95 -8.62 -8.50
N SER A 111 9.10 -8.04 -9.36
CA SER A 111 9.31 -6.68 -9.85
C SER A 111 9.09 -5.66 -8.72
N GLY A 112 10.20 -5.13 -8.21
CA GLY A 112 10.21 -4.12 -7.15
C GLY A 112 9.40 -2.87 -7.48
N ARG A 113 9.57 -2.34 -8.70
CA ARG A 113 8.88 -1.10 -9.13
C ARG A 113 7.38 -1.33 -9.36
N THR A 114 7.01 -2.50 -9.87
CA THR A 114 5.58 -2.88 -10.05
C THR A 114 4.89 -3.03 -8.70
N SER A 115 5.48 -3.77 -7.76
CA SER A 115 4.91 -3.92 -6.40
C SER A 115 4.68 -2.57 -5.75
N ARG A 116 5.64 -1.64 -5.87
CA ARG A 116 5.53 -0.28 -5.32
C ARG A 116 4.45 0.56 -6.00
N ALA A 117 4.33 0.49 -7.32
CA ALA A 117 3.28 1.21 -8.05
C ALA A 117 1.88 0.71 -7.65
N VAL A 118 1.72 -0.60 -7.44
CA VAL A 118 0.47 -1.21 -6.97
C VAL A 118 0.17 -0.76 -5.53
N PHE A 119 1.16 -0.78 -4.63
CA PHE A 119 1.02 -0.22 -3.28
C PHE A 119 0.56 1.24 -3.29
N LEU A 120 1.20 2.09 -4.10
CA LEU A 120 0.85 3.50 -4.24
C LEU A 120 -0.56 3.71 -4.78
N LEU A 121 -1.02 2.89 -5.74
CA LEU A 121 -2.40 2.92 -6.23
C LEU A 121 -3.39 2.71 -5.08
N PHE A 122 -3.24 1.62 -4.33
CA PHE A 122 -4.13 1.32 -3.20
C PHE A 122 -4.07 2.40 -2.13
N TYR A 123 -2.86 2.87 -1.81
CA TYR A 123 -2.67 3.96 -0.85
C TYR A 123 -3.39 5.24 -1.28
N PHE A 124 -3.26 5.68 -2.55
CA PHE A 124 -3.91 6.89 -3.04
C PHE A 124 -5.44 6.80 -3.05
N ILE A 125 -5.98 5.62 -3.37
CA ILE A 125 -7.42 5.38 -3.34
C ILE A 125 -7.92 5.44 -1.88
N GLN A 126 -7.29 4.71 -0.97
CA GLN A 126 -7.75 4.61 0.42
C GLN A 126 -7.62 5.94 1.18
N THR A 127 -6.50 6.64 1.02
CA THR A 127 -6.25 7.89 1.74
C THR A 127 -6.91 9.11 1.09
N SER A 128 -7.56 8.93 -0.07
CA SER A 128 -8.07 10.03 -0.90
C SER A 128 -7.01 11.12 -1.11
N PHE A 129 -5.74 10.72 -1.30
CA PHE A 129 -4.60 11.63 -1.39
C PHE A 129 -4.79 12.67 -2.51
N PHE A 130 -5.37 12.25 -3.62
CA PHE A 130 -5.77 13.11 -4.72
C PHE A 130 -7.30 13.23 -4.81
N LYS A 131 -7.92 13.92 -3.85
CA LYS A 131 -9.39 14.12 -3.79
C LYS A 131 -10.02 14.59 -5.10
N HIS A 132 -9.28 15.35 -5.92
CA HIS A 132 -9.76 15.91 -7.17
C HIS A 132 -9.48 15.05 -8.41
N LEU A 133 -8.65 14.00 -8.30
CA LEU A 133 -8.34 13.14 -9.43
C LEU A 133 -9.22 11.88 -9.40
N PRO A 134 -9.89 11.53 -10.50
CA PRO A 134 -10.64 10.30 -10.55
C PRO A 134 -9.71 9.09 -10.51
N SER A 135 -10.15 8.01 -9.84
CA SER A 135 -9.39 6.77 -9.67
C SER A 135 -8.94 6.14 -11.00
N SER A 136 -9.66 6.41 -12.09
CA SER A 136 -9.29 5.98 -13.45
C SER A 136 -7.92 6.48 -13.89
N PHE A 137 -7.56 7.74 -13.58
CA PHE A 137 -6.25 8.29 -13.94
C PHE A 137 -5.11 7.59 -13.20
N ILE A 138 -5.33 7.21 -11.94
CA ILE A 138 -4.33 6.51 -11.14
C ILE A 138 -4.13 5.08 -11.67
N ILE A 139 -5.21 4.42 -12.10
CA ILE A 139 -5.15 3.09 -12.74
C ILE A 139 -4.44 3.16 -14.10
N ILE A 140 -4.68 4.22 -14.89
CA ILE A 140 -3.95 4.46 -16.15
C ILE A 140 -2.46 4.65 -15.86
N TRP A 141 -2.12 5.47 -14.86
CA TRP A 141 -0.73 5.65 -14.44
C TRP A 141 -0.08 4.32 -14.04
N LEU A 142 -0.75 3.49 -13.22
CA LEU A 142 -0.25 2.16 -12.87
C LEU A 142 0.00 1.33 -14.14
N SER A 143 -0.95 1.31 -15.06
CA SER A 143 -0.85 0.55 -16.30
C SER A 143 0.35 0.99 -17.15
N LEU A 144 0.62 2.29 -17.21
CA LEU A 144 1.78 2.87 -17.89
C LEU A 144 3.11 2.51 -17.20
N VAL A 145 3.15 2.54 -15.87
CA VAL A 145 4.34 2.12 -15.10
C VAL A 145 4.59 0.62 -15.24
N VAL A 146 3.56 -0.20 -15.32
CA VAL A 146 3.69 -1.64 -15.58
C VAL A 146 4.20 -1.88 -17.01
N ALA A 147 3.60 -1.20 -17.99
CA ALA A 147 4.01 -1.30 -19.38
C ALA A 147 5.47 -0.87 -19.58
N SER A 148 5.94 0.18 -18.90
CA SER A 148 7.33 0.64 -19.02
C SER A 148 8.36 -0.44 -18.66
N ARG A 149 8.05 -1.31 -17.68
CA ARG A 149 8.94 -2.43 -17.28
C ARG A 149 9.09 -3.49 -18.36
N LEU A 150 8.00 -3.76 -19.08
CA LEU A 150 7.97 -4.72 -20.19
C LEU A 150 8.63 -4.13 -21.44
N LEU A 151 8.32 -2.86 -21.75
CA LEU A 151 8.88 -2.13 -22.89
C LEU A 151 10.40 -1.97 -22.82
N LEU A 152 10.93 -1.73 -21.62
CA LEU A 152 12.37 -1.66 -21.37
C LEU A 152 13.02 -3.05 -21.24
N GLY A 153 12.25 -4.13 -21.26
CA GLY A 153 12.76 -5.50 -21.23
C GLY A 153 13.51 -5.87 -19.95
N ARG A 154 13.23 -5.20 -18.83
CA ARG A 154 14.00 -5.35 -17.57
C ARG A 154 13.48 -6.46 -16.66
N HIS A 155 12.25 -6.90 -16.87
CA HIS A 155 11.58 -7.95 -16.11
C HIS A 155 10.77 -8.85 -17.02
N TYR A 156 10.53 -10.05 -16.53
CA TYR A 156 9.59 -10.96 -17.18
C TYR A 156 8.15 -10.63 -16.81
N ILE A 157 7.21 -11.01 -17.67
CA ILE A 157 5.77 -10.82 -17.44
C ILE A 157 5.34 -11.56 -16.16
N SER A 158 5.90 -12.74 -15.89
CA SER A 158 5.67 -13.47 -14.64
C SER A 158 6.05 -12.66 -13.38
N ASP A 159 7.13 -11.87 -13.43
CA ASP A 159 7.62 -11.08 -12.29
C ASP A 159 6.65 -9.93 -11.97
N VAL A 160 6.02 -9.38 -13.01
CA VAL A 160 5.02 -8.31 -12.92
C VAL A 160 3.71 -8.85 -12.34
N ILE A 161 3.23 -9.98 -12.86
CA ILE A 161 2.00 -10.61 -12.38
C ILE A 161 2.14 -11.04 -10.92
N ALA A 162 3.28 -11.66 -10.55
CA ALA A 162 3.53 -12.05 -9.17
C ALA A 162 3.58 -10.83 -8.22
N ALA A 163 4.18 -9.73 -8.65
CA ALA A 163 4.21 -8.49 -7.88
C ALA A 163 2.81 -7.87 -7.71
N ALA A 164 1.95 -7.92 -8.74
CA ALA A 164 0.59 -7.42 -8.66
C ALA A 164 -0.29 -8.27 -7.72
N LYS A 165 -0.22 -9.60 -7.84
CA LYS A 165 -1.00 -10.54 -7.00
C LYS A 165 -0.64 -10.47 -5.52
N ARG A 166 0.57 -10.03 -5.17
CA ARG A 166 1.00 -9.88 -3.77
C ARG A 166 0.05 -8.98 -2.97
N HIS A 167 -0.45 -7.92 -3.58
CA HIS A 167 -1.28 -6.92 -2.91
C HIS A 167 -2.75 -7.32 -2.82
N ASP A 168 -3.23 -8.12 -3.77
CA ASP A 168 -4.60 -8.66 -3.80
C ASP A 168 -4.95 -9.47 -2.54
N ASN A 169 -3.97 -10.21 -2.00
CA ASN A 169 -4.13 -11.00 -0.78
C ASN A 169 -4.11 -10.15 0.50
N ILE A 170 -3.45 -8.98 0.48
CA ILE A 170 -3.36 -8.10 1.68
C ILE A 170 -4.65 -7.30 1.85
N SER A 171 -5.29 -6.92 0.74
CA SER A 171 -6.59 -6.21 0.74
C SER A 171 -7.80 -7.11 1.07
N ARG A 172 -7.60 -8.43 1.13
CA ARG A 172 -8.67 -9.40 1.42
C ARG A 172 -8.79 -9.78 2.89
N LEU A 173 -7.91 -9.30 3.77
CA LEU A 173 -8.08 -9.44 5.22
C LEU A 173 -9.24 -8.53 5.66
N THR A 174 -10.45 -8.89 5.30
CA THR A 174 -11.66 -8.30 5.84
C THR A 174 -11.80 -8.77 7.29
N LEU A 175 -12.49 -7.98 8.13
CA LEU A 175 -12.74 -8.37 9.51
C LEU A 175 -13.33 -9.79 9.59
N GLU A 176 -14.12 -10.19 8.61
CA GLU A 176 -14.76 -11.51 8.46
C GLU A 176 -13.78 -12.70 8.47
N ASP A 177 -12.52 -12.50 8.07
CA ASP A 177 -11.51 -13.56 8.03
C ASP A 177 -10.74 -13.74 9.36
N ILE A 178 -11.05 -12.93 10.39
CA ILE A 178 -10.39 -13.03 11.71
C ILE A 178 -11.03 -14.17 12.51
N ASP A 179 -10.21 -15.15 12.91
CA ASP A 179 -10.64 -16.21 13.83
C ASP A 179 -11.01 -15.60 15.21
N PRO A 180 -12.27 -15.75 15.68
CA PRO A 180 -12.73 -15.23 16.97
C PRO A 180 -12.00 -15.81 18.18
N PHE A 181 -11.30 -16.94 18.01
CA PHE A 181 -10.54 -17.60 19.09
C PHE A 181 -9.05 -17.23 19.11
N LEU A 182 -8.57 -16.44 18.15
CA LEU A 182 -7.15 -16.06 18.07
C LEU A 182 -6.70 -15.22 19.27
N CYS A 183 -7.61 -14.40 19.82
CA CYS A 183 -7.37 -13.47 20.91
C CYS A 183 -8.55 -13.46 21.90
N THR A 184 -8.28 -13.16 23.17
CA THR A 184 -9.32 -12.96 24.20
C THR A 184 -9.93 -11.56 24.18
N HIS A 185 -9.25 -10.62 23.52
CA HIS A 185 -9.64 -9.22 23.45
C HIS A 185 -9.47 -8.66 22.03
N ILE A 186 -10.49 -7.96 21.54
CA ILE A 186 -10.43 -7.15 20.33
C ILE A 186 -10.47 -5.68 20.75
N ASN A 187 -9.46 -4.91 20.37
CA ASN A 187 -9.47 -3.47 20.58
C ASN A 187 -9.99 -2.77 19.33
N PHE A 188 -11.14 -2.13 19.45
CA PHE A 188 -11.81 -1.42 18.38
C PHE A 188 -11.70 0.08 18.61
N ALA A 189 -11.00 0.78 17.71
CA ALA A 189 -10.77 2.22 17.79
C ALA A 189 -11.82 2.95 16.96
N PHE A 190 -12.79 3.59 17.62
CA PHE A 190 -13.99 4.07 16.93
C PHE A 190 -14.50 5.44 17.42
N GLY A 191 -13.94 5.99 18.50
CA GLY A 191 -14.52 7.20 19.08
C GLY A 191 -13.75 8.46 18.74
N LYS A 192 -14.35 9.39 17.99
CA LYS A 192 -14.05 10.81 18.18
C LYS A 192 -15.07 11.36 19.19
N ALA A 193 -14.58 11.89 20.31
CA ALA A 193 -15.43 12.64 21.22
C ALA A 193 -15.72 14.02 20.61
N LEU A 194 -17.00 14.33 20.40
CA LEU A 194 -17.46 15.66 19.99
C LEU A 194 -17.43 16.62 21.20
N GLU A 195 -17.42 17.93 20.93
CA GLU A 195 -17.49 18.98 21.97
C GLU A 195 -18.75 18.85 22.84
N SER A 196 -19.81 18.24 22.32
CA SER A 196 -21.06 17.92 23.01
C SER A 196 -21.01 16.70 23.94
N LEU A 197 -19.83 16.14 24.25
CA LEU A 197 -19.65 14.88 25.01
C LEU A 197 -20.31 13.64 24.37
N THR A 198 -20.74 13.74 23.13
CA THR A 198 -21.27 12.62 22.35
C THR A 198 -20.15 11.93 21.58
N ILE A 199 -20.20 10.60 21.52
CA ILE A 199 -19.25 9.80 20.77
C ILE A 199 -19.76 9.71 19.34
N ALA A 200 -18.92 10.11 18.38
CA ALA A 200 -19.15 9.93 16.96
C ALA A 200 -18.17 8.88 16.41
N PRO A 201 -18.57 8.14 15.37
CA PRO A 201 -17.65 7.25 14.67
C PRO A 201 -16.53 8.05 14.03
N TYR A 202 -15.37 7.42 13.81
CA TYR A 202 -14.26 8.08 13.16
C TYR A 202 -14.42 8.08 11.63
N GLU A 203 -14.92 6.99 11.07
CA GLU A 203 -15.31 6.86 9.66
C GLU A 203 -16.82 6.66 9.52
N GLU A 204 -17.39 6.74 8.31
CA GLU A 204 -18.82 6.41 8.12
C GLU A 204 -19.06 4.89 8.05
N ASP A 205 -18.09 4.17 7.49
CA ASP A 205 -18.08 2.72 7.26
C ASP A 205 -18.04 1.89 8.58
N ASP A 206 -17.65 2.59 9.63
CA ASP A 206 -17.66 2.20 11.03
C ASP A 206 -19.08 1.79 11.48
N LEU A 207 -20.10 2.61 11.19
CA LEU A 207 -21.50 2.41 11.59
C LEU A 207 -22.39 1.83 10.49
N LYS A 208 -22.04 2.05 9.21
CA LYS A 208 -22.85 1.61 8.07
C LYS A 208 -21.98 0.85 7.10
N GLY A 209 -22.44 -0.31 6.62
CA GLY A 209 -21.72 -0.97 5.54
C GLY A 209 -21.88 -0.22 4.22
N TRP A 210 -20.91 -0.42 3.32
CA TRP A 210 -20.85 0.20 2.00
C TRP A 210 -22.06 -0.09 1.08
N THR A 211 -22.82 -1.15 1.35
CA THR A 211 -24.02 -1.56 0.60
C THR A 211 -25.23 -1.57 1.54
N VAL A 212 -26.44 -1.42 0.98
CA VAL A 212 -27.71 -1.35 1.75
C VAL A 212 -27.89 -2.55 2.71
N ASN A 213 -27.25 -3.69 2.42
CA ASN A 213 -27.30 -4.91 3.24
C ASN A 213 -25.97 -5.26 3.92
N SER A 214 -24.90 -4.47 3.75
CA SER A 214 -23.66 -4.73 4.49
C SER A 214 -23.70 -4.05 5.84
N LYS A 215 -23.21 -4.78 6.83
CA LYS A 215 -23.13 -4.33 8.20
C LYS A 215 -21.91 -3.43 8.39
N GLY A 216 -21.99 -2.48 9.31
CA GLY A 216 -20.84 -1.65 9.67
C GLY A 216 -19.76 -2.47 10.37
N MET A 217 -18.50 -2.01 10.35
CA MET A 217 -17.37 -2.73 10.98
C MET A 217 -17.64 -3.09 12.44
N TYR A 218 -18.32 -2.22 13.20
CA TYR A 218 -18.67 -2.48 14.59
C TYR A 218 -19.62 -3.67 14.75
N GLU A 219 -20.64 -3.75 13.90
CA GLU A 219 -21.64 -4.81 13.94
C GLU A 219 -21.04 -6.16 13.53
N CYS A 220 -20.06 -6.16 12.61
CA CYS A 220 -19.28 -7.35 12.29
C CYS A 220 -18.46 -7.85 13.48
N ILE A 221 -17.82 -6.97 14.24
CA ILE A 221 -17.03 -7.37 15.43
C ILE A 221 -17.93 -7.88 16.55
N LEU A 222 -19.13 -7.32 16.71
CA LEU A 222 -20.08 -7.81 17.69
C LEU A 222 -20.55 -9.25 17.39
N GLN A 223 -20.65 -9.64 16.12
CA GLN A 223 -21.01 -11.01 15.74
C GLN A 223 -19.97 -12.04 16.16
N PHE A 224 -18.72 -11.64 16.38
CA PHE A 224 -17.73 -12.56 16.96
C PHE A 224 -18.07 -13.00 18.38
N LYS A 225 -18.91 -12.26 19.09
CA LYS A 225 -19.44 -12.70 20.39
C LYS A 225 -20.47 -13.82 20.27
N ASP A 226 -21.17 -13.92 19.14
CA ASP A 226 -22.10 -15.02 18.89
C ASP A 226 -21.35 -16.36 18.75
N VAL A 227 -20.11 -16.31 18.23
CA VAL A 227 -19.23 -17.46 18.06
C VAL A 227 -18.36 -17.71 19.30
N ASN A 228 -17.82 -16.65 19.91
CA ASN A 228 -16.99 -16.71 21.12
C ASN A 228 -17.55 -15.78 22.22
N PRO A 229 -18.38 -16.30 23.14
CA PRO A 229 -19.01 -15.50 24.19
C PRO A 229 -18.02 -14.85 25.17
N ASP A 230 -16.83 -15.44 25.32
CA ASP A 230 -15.77 -14.95 26.22
C ASP A 230 -14.96 -13.79 25.62
N LEU A 231 -15.17 -13.48 24.34
CA LEU A 231 -14.46 -12.44 23.61
C LEU A 231 -14.84 -11.05 24.12
N ARG A 232 -13.85 -10.31 24.64
CA ARG A 232 -14.04 -8.94 25.11
C ARG A 232 -13.70 -7.93 24.01
N VAL A 233 -14.66 -7.09 23.66
CA VAL A 233 -14.45 -5.97 22.74
C VAL A 233 -14.20 -4.71 23.58
N LEU A 234 -12.96 -4.20 23.53
CA LEU A 234 -12.52 -2.98 24.17
C LEU A 234 -12.70 -1.81 23.19
N PHE A 235 -13.19 -0.67 23.69
CA PHE A 235 -13.44 0.51 22.88
C PHE A 235 -12.38 1.58 23.15
N SER A 236 -11.64 1.99 22.12
CA SER A 236 -10.68 3.09 22.22
C SER A 236 -11.29 4.39 21.71
N ILE A 237 -11.29 5.42 22.56
CA ILE A 237 -11.80 6.76 22.26
C ILE A 237 -10.63 7.74 22.16
N GLY A 238 -10.46 8.37 21.01
CA GLY A 238 -9.54 9.49 20.81
C GLY A 238 -10.16 10.79 21.30
N ALA A 239 -9.57 11.41 22.32
CA ALA A 239 -9.94 12.75 22.75
C ALA A 239 -9.23 13.80 21.87
N VAL A 240 -9.99 14.75 21.32
CA VAL A 240 -9.41 15.92 20.64
C VAL A 240 -8.73 16.80 21.70
N LYS A 241 -7.59 17.41 21.34
CA LYS A 241 -6.71 18.24 22.21
C LYS A 241 -7.44 19.23 23.14
N TYR A 242 -8.58 19.77 22.70
CA TYR A 242 -9.40 20.72 23.47
C TYR A 242 -10.20 20.08 24.62
N LEU A 243 -10.67 18.83 24.46
CA LEU A 243 -11.35 18.08 25.52
C LEU A 243 -10.38 17.61 26.60
N ALA A 244 -9.14 17.27 26.24
CA ALA A 244 -8.11 16.90 27.20
C ALA A 244 -7.77 18.05 28.16
N ALA A 245 -7.71 19.30 27.67
CA ALA A 245 -7.50 20.48 28.51
C ALA A 245 -8.69 20.71 29.47
N SER A 246 -9.92 20.68 28.95
CA SER A 246 -11.15 20.88 29.75
C SER A 246 -11.38 19.78 30.80
N ALA A 247 -11.01 18.53 30.50
CA ALA A 247 -11.13 17.42 31.46
C ALA A 247 -10.04 17.41 32.55
N TYR A 248 -8.87 18.03 32.30
CA TYR A 248 -7.80 18.14 33.28
C TYR A 248 -8.03 19.25 34.33
N GLU A 249 -8.69 20.34 33.95
CA GLU A 249 -9.01 21.47 34.83
C GLU A 249 -9.76 21.06 36.13
N PRO A 250 -10.85 20.25 36.09
CA PRO A 250 -11.59 19.86 37.30
C PRO A 250 -10.89 18.80 38.17
N LEU A 251 -9.84 18.13 37.67
CA LEU A 251 -9.06 17.17 38.47
C LEU A 251 -7.97 17.85 39.31
N ARG A 252 -7.55 19.07 38.95
CA ARG A 252 -6.58 19.86 39.72
C ARG A 252 -7.18 20.50 40.97
N THR A 253 -8.49 20.74 40.99
CA THR A 253 -9.20 21.40 42.09
C THR A 253 -9.68 20.45 43.19
N ARG A 254 -9.49 19.13 43.05
CA ARG A 254 -9.82 18.11 44.08
C ARG A 254 -8.60 17.58 44.85
N LYS A 255 -7.64 18.45 45.14
CA LYS A 255 -6.67 18.23 46.23
C LYS A 255 -6.80 19.35 47.24
N SER A 256 -7.75 19.18 48.16
CA SER A 256 -7.77 19.79 49.49
C SER A 256 -7.38 18.72 50.50
#